data_AF-A0A924Z4J4-F1
#
_entry.id   AF-A0A924Z4J4-F1
#
_cell.length_a   1.000
_cell.length_b   1.000
_cell.length_c   1.000
_cell.angle_alpha   90.00
_cell.angle_beta   90.00
_cell.angle_gamma   90.00
#
_symmetry.space_group_name_H-M   'P 1'
#
loop_
_entity.id
_entity.type
_entity.pdbx_description
1 polymer ?
#
loop_
_entity_poly.entity_id
_entity_poly.type
_entity_poly.pdbx_seq_one_letter_code
_entity_poly.pdbx_strand_id
1 'polypeptide(L)'
;MPDRAAVKAPTRLRQLLLWLRARRWPRPVPSTEREQAQALVDAVDAGGLPLNPARVNQIARQLGLEVSTRAPVEHTVARIRAALARQHG
;
A
#
# COMPACT_ATOMS: atom_id res chain seq x y z
N MET A 1 18.62 42.30 -13.14
CA MET A 1 19.14 41.22 -12.25
C MET A 1 17.98 40.29 -11.93
N PRO A 2 17.76 39.17 -12.65
CA PRO A 2 16.60 38.32 -12.41
C PRO A 2 16.82 37.27 -11.31
N ASP A 3 15.70 37.00 -10.65
CA ASP A 3 15.30 36.15 -9.54
C ASP A 3 15.90 34.72 -9.46
N ARG A 4 16.27 34.29 -8.25
CA ARG A 4 16.71 32.92 -7.91
C ARG A 4 15.49 32.05 -7.56
N ALA A 5 14.82 31.52 -8.58
CA ALA A 5 13.82 30.48 -8.39
C ALA A 5 14.49 29.15 -7.99
N ALA A 6 14.38 28.79 -6.70
CA ALA A 6 14.77 27.50 -6.19
C ALA A 6 13.95 26.38 -6.87
N VAL A 7 14.63 25.54 -7.64
CA VAL A 7 14.09 24.31 -8.22
C VAL A 7 13.65 23.37 -7.09
N LYS A 8 12.35 23.32 -6.80
CA LYS A 8 11.76 22.24 -5.99
C LYS A 8 11.79 20.95 -6.81
N ALA A 9 12.79 20.12 -6.57
CA ALA A 9 12.87 18.78 -7.16
C ALA A 9 11.57 17.99 -6.86
N PRO A 10 10.99 17.27 -7.84
CA PRO A 10 9.74 16.56 -7.66
C PRO A 10 9.90 15.37 -6.70
N THR A 11 9.38 15.53 -5.48
CA THR A 11 9.48 14.57 -4.37
C THR A 11 8.94 13.16 -4.70
N ARG A 12 8.05 13.04 -5.68
CA ARG A 12 7.37 11.78 -6.03
C ARG A 12 8.28 10.73 -6.64
N LEU A 13 9.25 11.14 -7.48
CA LEU A 13 10.16 10.20 -8.16
C LEU A 13 11.18 9.59 -7.19
N ARG A 14 11.61 10.39 -6.21
CA ARG A 14 12.59 9.98 -5.19
C ARG A 14 11.97 9.04 -4.15
N GLN A 15 10.69 9.21 -3.81
CA GLN A 15 9.93 8.27 -2.96
C GLN A 15 9.69 6.92 -3.66
N LEU A 16 9.35 6.93 -4.95
CA LEU A 16 9.22 5.72 -5.76
C LEU A 16 10.54 4.91 -5.78
N LEU A 17 11.67 5.60 -5.93
CA LEU A 17 13.02 4.99 -5.93
C LEU A 17 13.43 4.42 -4.55
N LEU A 18 13.13 5.11 -3.46
CA LEU A 18 13.42 4.60 -2.11
C LEU A 18 12.56 3.38 -1.77
N TRP A 19 11.31 3.37 -2.25
CA TRP A 19 10.39 2.26 -2.07
C TRP A 19 10.80 1.01 -2.88
N LEU A 20 11.29 1.17 -4.11
CA LEU A 20 11.91 0.08 -4.90
C LEU A 20 13.07 -0.59 -4.14
N ARG A 21 13.80 0.19 -3.32
CA ARG A 21 14.96 -0.28 -2.55
C ARG A 21 14.56 -0.94 -1.21
N ALA A 22 13.49 -0.47 -0.56
CA ALA A 22 12.91 -1.10 0.63
C ALA A 22 12.35 -2.50 0.38
N ARG A 23 12.04 -2.83 -0.89
CA ARG A 23 11.56 -4.15 -1.34
C ARG A 23 12.56 -5.30 -1.15
N ARG A 24 13.83 -5.01 -0.84
CA ARG A 24 14.87 -6.01 -0.61
C ARG A 24 15.01 -6.49 0.83
N TRP A 25 14.26 -5.94 1.79
CA TRP A 25 14.23 -6.48 3.14
C TRP A 25 13.20 -7.61 3.25
N PRO A 26 13.59 -8.83 3.66
CA PRO A 26 12.63 -9.88 3.97
C PRO A 26 11.85 -9.43 5.21
N ARG A 27 10.62 -8.95 4.99
CA ARG A 27 9.68 -8.78 6.10
C ARG A 27 9.30 -10.16 6.59
N PRO A 28 9.25 -10.40 7.92
CA PRO A 28 8.72 -11.65 8.46
C PRO A 28 7.34 -11.90 7.84
N VAL A 29 7.13 -13.14 7.36
CA VAL A 29 5.88 -13.51 6.69
C VAL A 29 4.76 -13.31 7.71
N PRO A 30 3.78 -12.42 7.46
CA PRO A 30 2.73 -12.18 8.44
C PRO A 30 1.90 -13.46 8.56
N SER A 31 1.84 -14.00 9.77
CA SER A 31 1.31 -15.32 10.10
C SER A 31 -0.21 -15.41 10.00
N THR A 32 -0.90 -14.27 10.08
CA THR A 32 -2.37 -14.20 10.04
C THR A 32 -2.86 -13.28 8.92
N GLU A 33 -4.08 -13.53 8.43
CA GLU A 33 -4.73 -12.75 7.36
C GLU A 33 -4.84 -11.27 7.74
N ARG A 34 -5.13 -11.00 9.03
CA ARG A 34 -5.17 -9.66 9.60
C ARG A 34 -3.81 -8.96 9.55
N GLU A 35 -2.73 -9.64 9.95
CA GLU A 35 -1.38 -9.06 9.89
C GLU A 35 -0.95 -8.78 8.45
N GLN A 36 -1.32 -9.65 7.49
CA GLN A 36 -1.04 -9.42 6.07
C GLN A 36 -1.76 -8.18 5.55
N ALA A 37 -3.02 -8.01 5.95
CA ALA A 37 -3.80 -6.83 5.60
C ALA A 37 -3.26 -5.55 6.25
N GLN A 38 -2.87 -5.60 7.51
CA GLN A 38 -2.26 -4.46 8.20
C GLN A 38 -0.94 -4.06 7.53
N ALA A 39 -0.05 -5.02 7.29
CA ALA A 39 1.22 -4.78 6.62
C ALA A 39 1.06 -4.21 5.20
N LEU A 40 -0.01 -4.62 4.49
CA LEU A 40 -0.36 -4.04 3.20
C LEU A 40 -0.74 -2.55 3.34
N VAL A 41 -1.65 -2.24 4.27
CA VAL A 41 -2.10 -0.86 4.51
C VAL A 41 -0.93 0.03 4.95
N ASP A 42 -0.13 -0.42 5.90
CA ASP A 42 1.04 0.33 6.40
C ASP A 42 2.06 0.60 5.27
N ALA A 43 2.28 -0.38 4.39
CA ALA A 43 3.17 -0.20 3.25
C ALA A 43 2.62 0.81 2.23
N VAL A 44 1.30 0.86 2.03
CA VAL A 44 0.65 1.84 1.16
C VAL A 44 0.69 3.24 1.78
N ASP A 45 0.41 3.35 3.07
CA ASP A 45 0.44 4.61 3.82
C ASP A 45 1.85 5.20 3.91
N ALA A 46 2.88 4.35 3.93
CA ALA A 46 4.27 4.76 3.78
C ALA A 46 4.65 5.22 2.34
N GLY A 47 3.69 5.28 1.42
CA GLY A 47 3.88 5.70 0.02
C GLY A 47 4.24 4.56 -0.93
N GLY A 48 4.03 3.31 -0.53
CA GLY A 48 4.27 2.15 -1.37
C GLY A 48 3.13 1.81 -2.32
N LEU A 49 3.47 1.29 -3.51
CA LEU A 49 2.47 0.89 -4.50
C LEU A 49 2.35 -0.63 -4.59
N PRO A 50 1.17 -1.24 -4.42
CA PRO A 50 1.03 -2.68 -4.58
C PRO A 50 1.32 -3.08 -6.03
N LEU A 51 2.37 -3.88 -6.25
CA LEU A 51 2.77 -4.29 -7.61
C LEU A 51 1.94 -5.44 -8.16
N ASN A 52 1.15 -6.09 -7.31
CA ASN A 52 0.35 -7.23 -7.67
C ASN A 52 -1.10 -7.04 -7.19
N PRO A 53 -1.99 -6.58 -8.08
CA PRO A 53 -3.42 -6.46 -7.80
C PRO A 53 -4.06 -7.77 -7.32
N ALA A 54 -3.64 -8.92 -7.88
CA ALA A 54 -4.17 -10.22 -7.49
C ALA A 54 -3.84 -10.55 -6.03
N ARG A 55 -2.63 -10.18 -5.56
CA ARG A 55 -2.24 -10.36 -4.15
C ARG A 55 -3.06 -9.49 -3.22
N VAL A 56 -3.34 -8.25 -3.61
CA VAL A 56 -4.21 -7.35 -2.84
C VAL A 56 -5.63 -7.93 -2.74
N ASN A 57 -6.16 -8.43 -3.85
CA ASN A 57 -7.48 -9.06 -3.88
C ASN A 57 -7.53 -10.34 -3.04
N GLN A 58 -6.47 -11.14 -3.03
CA GLN A 58 -6.38 -12.33 -2.18
C GLN A 58 -6.44 -11.96 -0.70
N ILE A 59 -5.65 -10.99 -0.25
CA ILE A 59 -5.67 -10.50 1.14
C ILE A 59 -7.06 -9.98 1.52
N ALA A 60 -7.72 -9.24 0.62
CA ALA A 60 -9.09 -8.78 0.85
C ALA A 60 -10.08 -9.95 1.03
N ARG A 61 -9.98 -10.99 0.18
CA ARG A 61 -10.83 -12.19 0.28
C ARG A 61 -10.59 -12.96 1.57
N GLN A 62 -9.33 -13.07 1.99
CA GLN A 62 -8.96 -13.69 3.26
C GLN A 62 -9.54 -12.93 4.46
N LEU A 63 -9.66 -11.59 4.38
CA LEU A 63 -10.40 -10.79 5.36
C LEU A 63 -11.93 -10.92 5.28
N GLY A 64 -12.47 -11.77 4.41
CA GLY A 64 -13.91 -11.92 4.20
C GLY A 64 -14.55 -10.80 3.36
N LEU A 65 -13.74 -10.01 2.62
CA LEU A 65 -14.26 -8.98 1.72
C LEU A 65 -14.47 -9.55 0.31
N GLU A 66 -15.67 -9.35 -0.24
CA GLU A 66 -15.90 -9.61 -1.67
C GLU A 66 -15.25 -8.53 -2.52
N VAL A 67 -14.37 -8.91 -3.45
CA VAL A 67 -13.68 -7.97 -4.35
C VAL A 67 -13.75 -8.44 -5.79
N SER A 68 -14.10 -7.50 -6.68
CA SER A 68 -14.05 -7.73 -8.13
C SER A 68 -12.61 -7.73 -8.62
N THR A 69 -12.29 -8.62 -9.55
CA THR A 69 -10.97 -8.66 -10.21
C THR A 69 -10.70 -7.42 -11.06
N ARG A 70 -11.73 -6.64 -11.40
CA ARG A 70 -11.64 -5.39 -12.15
C ARG A 70 -11.63 -4.15 -11.26
N ALA A 71 -11.78 -4.31 -9.95
CA ALA A 71 -11.78 -3.17 -9.03
C ALA A 71 -10.39 -2.49 -9.03
N PRO A 72 -10.33 -1.14 -9.02
CA PRO A 72 -9.09 -0.42 -8.79
C PRO A 72 -8.44 -0.85 -7.47
N VAL A 73 -7.12 -1.01 -7.47
CA VAL A 73 -6.37 -1.50 -6.30
C VAL A 73 -6.57 -0.58 -5.10
N GLU A 74 -6.61 0.72 -5.33
CA GLU A 74 -6.80 1.77 -4.33
C GLU A 74 -8.14 1.62 -3.62
N HIS A 75 -9.20 1.28 -4.38
CA HIS A 75 -10.51 0.97 -3.82
C HIS A 75 -10.46 -0.29 -2.94
N THR A 76 -9.77 -1.34 -3.38
CA THR A 76 -9.60 -2.55 -2.58
C THR A 76 -8.85 -2.27 -1.28
N VAL A 77 -7.75 -1.50 -1.34
CA VAL A 77 -6.98 -1.10 -0.14
C VAL A 77 -7.84 -0.27 0.82
N ALA A 78 -8.63 0.67 0.31
CA ALA A 78 -9.54 1.45 1.15
C ALA A 78 -10.57 0.57 1.90
N ARG A 79 -11.09 -0.47 1.23
CA ARG A 79 -12.00 -1.44 1.85
C ARG A 79 -11.33 -2.30 2.91
N ILE A 80 -10.09 -2.72 2.67
CA ILE A 80 -9.26 -3.42 3.66
C ILE A 80 -9.07 -2.53 4.91
N ARG A 81 -8.70 -1.26 4.72
CA ARG A 81 -8.53 -0.30 5.83
C ARG A 81 -9.80 -0.16 6.66
N ALA A 82 -10.96 -0.01 6.00
CA ALA A 82 -12.24 0.07 6.69
C ALA A 82 -12.60 -1.22 7.45
N ALA A 83 -12.24 -2.39 6.92
CA ALA A 83 -12.48 -3.67 7.59
C ALA A 83 -11.64 -3.83 8.86
N LEU A 84 -10.36 -3.46 8.79
CA LEU A 84 -9.45 -3.49 9.95
C LEU A 84 -9.93 -2.56 11.06
N ALA A 85 -10.43 -1.37 10.71
CA ALA A 85 -10.99 -0.42 11.67
C ALA A 85 -12.21 -0.97 12.43
N ARG A 86 -13.11 -1.71 11.75
CA ARG A 86 -14.28 -2.33 12.40
C ARG A 86 -13.92 -3.44 13.38
N GLN A 87 -12.85 -4.18 13.11
CA GLN A 87 -12.41 -5.30 13.94
C GLN A 87 -11.62 -4.87 15.20
N HIS A 88 -11.38 -3.57 15.40
CA HIS A 88 -10.66 -3.03 16.55
C HIS A 88 -11.56 -2.22 17.52
N GLY A 89 -12.87 -2.19 17.25
CA GLY A 89 -13.88 -1.59 18.14
C GLY A 89 -14.90 -2.62 18.60
#